data_AF-A0A7K8WF39-F1
#
_entry.id   AF-A0A7K8WF39-F1
#
_cell.length_a   1.000
_cell.length_b   1.000
_cell.length_c   1.000
_cell.angle_alpha   90.00
_cell.angle_beta   90.00
_cell.angle_gamma   90.00
#
_symmetry.space_group_name_H-M   'P 1'
#
loop_
_entity.id
_entity.type
_entity.pdbx_description
1 polymer ?
#
loop_
_entity_poly.entity_id
_entity_poly.type
_entity_poly.pdbx_seq_one_letter_code
_entity_poly.pdbx_strand_id
1 'polypeptide(L)'
;SLELLDFSNALEQFQKLVDKMIIQKTKERSGLYTEDDDEIDYNMFYKTTRTLFGSAVKDHNIQAFFRKTINNPEKPDWLEIFGCFTGESGGLPSQLKENMVFLVSRKQQITNSVVKRKDMIKGIVKVPHLDFTVTASQKGVITVFNNQRKSFFRYSFYFHQDTAWITGCDFLPQLKYVVAVTESTIIVWDYKSEEDKNNCFVIKPMKNCLLCVCTVTMSDQAAKDSILMGDDKGCVYLLTMTSDHFIMKQYKAEKESQFRVLDSENFNTVKRKLHEDWVGRVKYISALKCFGSCSSDSFCSFVLDDIKRLEDNLPVREFSVPKGVNAFAYCGKAKVVITGG
;
A
#
# COMPACT_ATOMS: atom_id res chain seq x y z
N SER A 1 1.45 27.15 -7.11
CA SER A 1 1.68 26.90 -8.55
C SER A 1 3.06 27.38 -8.98
N LEU A 2 3.58 28.51 -8.47
CA LEU A 2 4.95 28.98 -8.74
C LEU A 2 6.05 28.01 -8.25
N GLU A 3 6.00 27.55 -6.99
CA GLU A 3 7.04 26.66 -6.42
C GLU A 3 7.20 25.31 -7.16
N LEU A 4 6.11 24.82 -7.77
CA LEU A 4 6.13 23.61 -8.61
C LEU A 4 6.78 23.86 -9.98
N LEU A 5 6.61 25.06 -10.53
CA LEU A 5 7.22 25.47 -11.79
C LEU A 5 8.74 25.63 -11.63
N ASP A 6 9.17 26.22 -10.51
CA ASP A 6 10.59 26.41 -10.19
C ASP A 6 11.32 25.09 -10.00
N PHE A 7 10.69 24.11 -9.33
CA PHE A 7 11.30 22.79 -9.12
C PHE A 7 11.42 21.98 -10.42
N SER A 8 10.40 22.04 -11.29
CA SER A 8 10.45 21.37 -12.60
C SER A 8 11.59 21.90 -13.46
N ASN A 9 11.79 23.23 -13.47
CA ASN A 9 12.88 23.86 -14.18
C ASN A 9 14.25 23.51 -13.57
N ALA A 10 14.35 23.48 -12.23
CA ALA A 10 15.58 23.07 -11.55
C ALA A 10 15.96 21.61 -11.87
N LEU A 11 14.96 20.72 -11.98
CA LEU A 11 15.18 19.33 -12.36
C LEU A 11 15.66 19.20 -13.81
N GLU A 12 15.10 19.97 -14.74
CA GLU A 12 15.54 19.97 -16.14
C GLU A 12 16.97 20.52 -16.29
N GLN A 13 17.33 21.55 -15.52
CA GLN A 13 18.68 22.09 -15.49
C GLN A 13 19.69 21.09 -14.88
N PHE A 14 19.28 20.42 -13.80
CA PHE A 14 20.05 19.32 -13.23
C PHE A 14 20.19 18.18 -14.24
N GLN A 15 19.15 17.93 -15.04
CA GLN A 15 19.17 16.94 -16.14
C GLN A 15 20.34 17.16 -17.09
N LYS A 16 20.42 18.39 -17.58
CA LYS A 16 21.47 18.83 -18.50
C LYS A 16 22.86 18.77 -17.85
N LEU A 17 22.98 19.06 -16.55
CA LEU A 17 24.26 19.03 -15.83
C LEU A 17 24.83 17.61 -15.75
N VAL A 18 24.03 16.63 -15.34
CA VAL A 18 24.49 15.24 -15.21
C VAL A 18 24.73 14.62 -16.59
N ASP A 19 23.91 14.93 -17.59
CA ASP A 19 24.13 14.45 -18.96
C ASP A 19 25.46 14.97 -19.53
N LYS A 20 25.78 16.25 -19.32
CA LYS A 20 27.11 16.81 -19.66
C LYS A 20 28.23 16.07 -18.93
N MET A 21 28.07 15.81 -17.63
CA MET A 21 29.07 15.10 -16.81
C MET A 21 29.32 13.67 -17.32
N ILE A 22 28.25 12.95 -17.68
CA ILE A 22 28.34 11.60 -18.26
C ILE A 22 29.09 11.62 -19.57
N ILE A 23 28.77 12.56 -20.47
CA ILE A 23 29.45 12.71 -21.76
C ILE A 23 30.94 13.00 -21.56
N GLN A 24 31.28 13.90 -20.63
CA GLN A 24 32.66 14.24 -20.30
C GLN A 24 33.43 13.00 -19.79
N LYS A 25 32.91 12.30 -18.78
CA LYS A 25 33.57 11.12 -18.20
C LYS A 25 33.65 9.94 -19.17
N THR A 26 32.72 9.83 -20.11
CA THR A 26 32.77 8.84 -21.18
C THR A 26 33.89 9.16 -22.18
N LYS A 27 34.04 10.43 -22.57
CA LYS A 27 35.13 10.90 -23.45
C LYS A 27 36.50 10.71 -22.80
N GLU A 28 36.64 11.03 -21.50
CA GLU A 28 37.88 10.80 -20.72
C GLU A 28 38.29 9.32 -20.74
N ARG A 29 37.34 8.40 -20.51
CA ARG A 29 37.60 6.95 -20.54
C ARG A 29 38.00 6.42 -21.92
N SER A 30 37.52 7.07 -22.99
CA SER A 30 37.86 6.72 -24.38
C SER A 30 39.16 7.36 -24.89
N GLY A 31 39.84 8.18 -24.08
CA GLY A 31 41.07 8.89 -24.48
C GLY A 31 40.84 10.01 -25.50
N LEU A 32 39.59 10.40 -25.75
CA LEU A 32 39.17 11.42 -26.72
C LEU A 32 38.87 12.77 -26.07
N TYR A 33 39.29 12.97 -24.82
CA TYR A 33 39.01 14.19 -24.07
C TYR A 33 40.10 15.25 -24.29
N THR A 34 39.65 16.48 -24.51
CA THR A 34 40.47 17.69 -24.54
C THR A 34 39.95 18.58 -23.42
N GLU A 35 40.85 19.08 -22.56
CA GLU A 35 40.49 20.01 -21.49
C GLU A 35 39.90 21.29 -22.11
N ASP A 36 38.75 21.71 -21.61
CA ASP A 36 38.00 22.89 -22.03
C ASP A 36 37.56 23.66 -20.77
N ASP A 37 37.36 24.98 -20.88
CA ASP A 37 36.96 25.85 -19.77
C ASP A 37 35.59 25.47 -19.15
N ASP A 38 34.81 24.63 -19.86
CA ASP A 38 33.50 24.10 -19.48
C ASP A 38 33.56 22.76 -18.71
N GLU A 39 34.73 22.37 -18.15
CA GLU A 39 34.89 21.14 -17.39
C GLU A 39 33.99 21.07 -16.14
N ILE A 40 33.23 19.98 -15.99
CA ILE A 40 32.43 19.70 -14.79
C ILE A 40 33.30 18.96 -13.77
N ASP A 41 34.04 19.74 -12.99
CA ASP A 41 34.70 19.26 -11.80
C ASP A 41 33.71 19.12 -10.60
N TYR A 42 34.18 18.56 -9.49
CA TYR A 42 33.36 18.41 -8.29
C TYR A 42 32.86 19.76 -7.76
N ASN A 43 33.66 20.82 -7.86
CA ASN A 43 33.35 22.12 -7.30
C ASN A 43 32.22 22.81 -8.09
N MET A 44 32.29 22.74 -9.41
CA MET A 44 31.29 23.23 -10.35
C MET A 44 29.98 22.43 -10.21
N PHE A 45 30.08 21.10 -10.13
CA PHE A 45 28.92 20.24 -9.87
C PHE A 45 28.26 20.57 -8.54
N TYR A 46 29.05 20.73 -7.48
CA TYR A 46 28.59 21.06 -6.14
C TYR A 46 27.88 22.42 -6.09
N LYS A 47 28.52 23.48 -6.63
CA LYS A 47 27.94 24.82 -6.69
C LYS A 47 26.65 24.86 -7.49
N THR A 48 26.63 24.25 -8.67
CA THR A 48 25.44 24.22 -9.54
C THR A 48 24.28 23.48 -8.87
N THR A 49 24.55 22.31 -8.28
CA THR A 49 23.54 21.54 -7.53
C THR A 49 23.00 22.32 -6.32
N ARG A 50 23.88 23.04 -5.61
CA ARG A 50 23.49 23.91 -4.49
C ARG A 50 22.65 25.10 -4.93
N THR A 51 22.92 25.69 -6.08
CA THR A 51 22.08 26.76 -6.64
C THR A 51 20.70 26.24 -7.07
N LEU A 52 20.64 25.04 -7.63
CA LEU A 52 19.38 24.43 -8.12
C LEU A 52 18.45 23.98 -6.99
N PHE A 53 18.99 23.36 -5.95
CA PHE A 53 18.18 22.71 -4.90
C PHE A 53 18.37 23.29 -3.50
N GLY A 54 19.27 24.25 -3.31
CA GLY A 54 19.52 24.90 -2.03
C GLY A 54 19.83 23.89 -0.92
N SER A 55 19.15 24.02 0.22
CA SER A 55 19.25 23.13 1.38
C SER A 55 18.49 21.81 1.23
N ALA A 56 17.74 21.59 0.13
CA ALA A 56 16.97 20.36 -0.08
C ALA A 56 17.86 19.13 -0.32
N VAL A 57 19.12 19.34 -0.68
CA VAL A 57 20.12 18.30 -0.90
C VAL A 57 21.22 18.41 0.15
N LYS A 58 21.62 17.29 0.77
CA LYS A 58 22.70 17.23 1.76
C LYS A 58 24.06 17.12 1.06
N ASP A 59 25.11 17.74 1.61
CA ASP A 59 26.46 17.74 1.01
C ASP A 59 27.01 16.34 0.74
N HIS A 60 26.82 15.42 1.70
CA HIS A 60 27.27 14.04 1.56
C HIS A 60 26.57 13.29 0.41
N ASN A 61 25.31 13.63 0.10
CA ASN A 61 24.60 13.03 -1.02
C ASN A 61 25.11 13.55 -2.36
N ILE A 62 25.41 14.85 -2.46
CA ILE A 62 26.05 15.43 -3.67
C ILE A 62 27.39 14.73 -3.91
N GLN A 63 28.18 14.56 -2.87
CA GLN A 63 29.49 13.91 -2.96
C GLN A 63 29.38 12.42 -3.32
N ALA A 64 28.46 11.69 -2.71
CA ALA A 64 28.23 10.27 -3.01
C ALA A 64 27.73 10.08 -4.45
N PHE A 65 26.76 10.88 -4.88
CA PHE A 65 26.21 10.86 -6.23
C PHE A 65 27.29 11.16 -7.27
N PHE A 66 28.08 12.23 -7.08
CA PHE A 66 29.17 12.59 -7.98
C PHE A 66 30.20 11.46 -8.14
N ARG A 67 30.65 10.86 -7.02
CA ARG A 67 31.58 9.71 -7.06
C ARG A 67 30.97 8.51 -7.80
N LYS A 68 29.69 8.24 -7.58
CA LYS A 68 28.99 7.12 -8.24
C LYS A 68 28.91 7.33 -9.74
N THR A 69 28.55 8.53 -10.19
CA THR A 69 28.44 8.89 -11.61
C THR A 69 29.80 8.81 -12.31
N ILE A 70 30.90 9.20 -11.65
CA ILE A 70 32.26 9.01 -12.19
C ILE A 70 32.59 7.52 -12.37
N ASN A 71 32.23 6.69 -11.39
CA ASN A 71 32.58 5.28 -11.38
C ASN A 71 31.69 4.44 -12.33
N ASN A 72 30.43 4.82 -12.53
CA ASN A 72 29.48 4.14 -13.41
C ASN A 72 28.57 5.14 -14.17
N PRO A 73 28.95 5.53 -15.40
CA PRO A 73 28.24 6.55 -16.18
C PRO A 73 26.97 6.03 -16.90
N GLU A 74 26.61 4.74 -16.80
CA GLU A 74 25.61 4.14 -17.71
C GLU A 74 24.14 4.49 -17.43
N LYS A 75 23.81 5.14 -16.29
CA LYS A 75 22.55 5.85 -15.97
C LYS A 75 22.47 6.05 -14.45
N PRO A 76 22.78 7.25 -13.91
CA PRO A 76 22.62 7.49 -12.49
C PRO A 76 21.13 7.54 -12.13
N ASP A 77 20.74 6.96 -11.00
CA ASP A 77 19.40 7.16 -10.43
C ASP A 77 19.39 8.48 -9.64
N TRP A 78 18.73 9.48 -10.21
CA TRP A 78 18.69 10.87 -9.81
C TRP A 78 18.10 11.04 -8.42
N LEU A 79 17.24 10.10 -8.02
CA LEU A 79 16.63 10.07 -6.70
C LEU A 79 17.66 9.86 -5.58
N GLU A 80 18.84 9.33 -5.90
CA GLU A 80 19.93 9.16 -4.93
C GLU A 80 20.50 10.48 -4.40
N ILE A 81 20.45 11.56 -5.19
CA ILE A 81 20.92 12.86 -4.72
C ILE A 81 20.08 13.39 -3.54
N PHE A 82 18.82 12.95 -3.45
CA PHE A 82 17.92 13.28 -2.35
C PHE A 82 18.01 12.28 -1.18
N GLY A 83 18.91 11.29 -1.23
CA GLY A 83 19.11 10.32 -0.16
C GLY A 83 18.06 9.21 -0.13
N CYS A 84 17.32 8.97 -1.22
CA CYS A 84 16.24 7.99 -1.29
C CYS A 84 16.67 6.52 -1.05
N PHE A 85 17.98 6.24 -1.04
CA PHE A 85 18.53 4.88 -0.94
C PHE A 85 19.70 4.71 0.04
N THR A 86 20.10 5.76 0.75
CA THR A 86 21.15 5.65 1.78
C THR A 86 20.58 4.97 3.03
N GLY A 87 20.94 3.71 3.26
CA GLY A 87 20.72 3.05 4.54
C GLY A 87 21.50 3.80 5.63
N GLU A 88 20.82 4.60 6.43
CA GLU A 88 21.45 5.31 7.55
C GLU A 88 21.78 4.31 8.68
N SER A 89 23.07 3.99 8.82
CA SER A 89 23.69 3.70 10.12
C SER A 89 24.32 4.99 10.64
N GLY A 90 23.74 5.57 11.69
CA GLY A 90 24.34 6.70 12.42
C GLY A 90 23.31 7.76 12.78
N GLY A 91 22.86 7.76 14.03
CA GLY A 91 21.96 8.79 14.55
C GLY A 91 22.71 10.01 15.05
N LEU A 92 22.14 11.21 14.84
CA LEU A 92 22.08 12.35 15.79
C LEU A 92 21.23 13.51 15.20
N PRO A 93 21.00 14.62 15.94
CA PRO A 93 19.86 14.85 16.83
C PRO A 93 18.77 15.77 16.23
N SER A 94 17.70 15.90 17.01
CA SER A 94 16.52 16.75 16.80
C SER A 94 16.84 18.21 16.53
N GLN A 95 16.42 18.70 15.37
CA GLN A 95 15.89 20.03 15.04
C GLN A 95 16.31 20.32 13.60
N LEU A 96 15.36 20.38 12.67
CA LEU A 96 15.33 21.38 11.61
C LEU A 96 14.05 21.21 10.79
N LYS A 97 13.41 22.36 10.62
CA LYS A 97 12.06 22.60 10.11
C LYS A 97 11.80 21.92 8.76
N GLU A 98 10.60 21.39 8.68
CA GLU A 98 9.72 21.30 7.51
C GLU A 98 10.16 22.23 6.36
N ASN A 99 10.83 21.64 5.38
CA ASN A 99 10.79 22.01 3.96
C ASN A 99 11.58 20.96 3.18
N MET A 100 10.87 19.95 2.66
CA MET A 100 11.40 19.00 1.70
C MET A 100 10.30 18.73 0.68
N VAL A 101 10.59 18.97 -0.60
CA VAL A 101 9.71 18.76 -1.76
C VAL A 101 9.17 17.31 -1.81
N PHE A 102 9.82 16.38 -1.12
CA PHE A 102 9.23 15.14 -0.67
C PHE A 102 9.24 15.12 0.86
N LEU A 103 8.05 15.19 1.49
CA LEU A 103 7.87 14.92 2.92
C LEU A 103 8.17 13.44 3.18
N VAL A 104 9.45 13.06 3.19
CA VAL A 104 9.86 11.78 3.76
C VAL A 104 9.83 11.97 5.27
N SER A 105 8.68 11.63 5.87
CA SER A 105 8.55 11.53 7.31
C SER A 105 9.75 10.74 7.86
N ARG A 106 10.33 11.22 8.96
CA ARG A 106 11.39 10.51 9.69
C ARG A 106 10.96 9.05 9.84
N LYS A 107 11.74 8.10 9.32
CA LYS A 107 11.44 6.67 9.44
C LYS A 107 11.43 6.30 10.92
N GLN A 108 10.24 6.12 11.48
CA GLN A 108 10.08 5.60 12.83
C GLN A 108 9.89 4.09 12.75
N GLN A 109 10.84 3.34 13.31
CA GLN A 109 10.68 1.90 13.43
C GLN A 109 9.77 1.61 14.63
N ILE A 110 8.56 1.10 14.35
CA ILE A 110 7.65 0.64 15.38
C ILE A 110 8.00 -0.81 15.69
N THR A 111 8.58 -1.07 16.87
CA THR A 111 8.84 -2.43 17.34
C THR A 111 7.57 -3.05 17.91
N ASN A 112 7.43 -4.35 17.76
CA ASN A 112 6.33 -5.14 18.31
C ASN A 112 6.95 -6.20 19.21
N SER A 113 6.66 -6.17 20.51
CA SER A 113 7.21 -7.13 21.48
C SER A 113 6.84 -8.58 21.13
N VAL A 114 5.68 -8.78 20.49
CA VAL A 114 5.17 -10.07 20.03
C VAL A 114 5.95 -10.61 18.82
N VAL A 115 6.53 -9.73 17.98
CA VAL A 115 7.15 -10.11 16.71
C VAL A 115 8.67 -10.18 16.85
N LYS A 116 9.18 -11.36 17.18
CA LYS A 116 10.62 -11.61 17.38
C LYS A 116 11.49 -11.52 16.11
N ARG A 117 10.88 -11.53 14.91
CA ARG A 117 11.57 -11.51 13.60
C ARG A 117 10.87 -10.55 12.65
N LYS A 118 11.63 -9.88 11.77
CA LYS A 118 11.08 -9.05 10.68
C LYS A 118 9.92 -9.78 9.99
N ASP A 119 8.81 -9.08 9.80
CA ASP A 119 7.61 -9.58 9.16
C ASP A 119 7.13 -8.61 8.08
N MET A 120 6.49 -9.14 7.04
CA MET A 120 6.03 -8.35 5.91
C MET A 120 4.60 -7.86 6.18
N ILE A 121 4.37 -6.56 5.99
CA ILE A 121 3.03 -6.00 6.05
C ILE A 121 2.32 -6.29 4.73
N LYS A 122 1.16 -6.92 4.83
CA LYS A 122 0.33 -7.36 3.70
C LYS A 122 -0.81 -6.39 3.41
N GLY A 123 -1.27 -5.67 4.43
CA GLY A 123 -2.29 -4.64 4.29
C GLY A 123 -2.02 -3.43 5.18
N ILE A 124 -2.28 -2.24 4.65
CA ILE A 124 -2.30 -0.97 5.38
C ILE A 124 -3.53 -0.21 4.92
N VAL A 125 -4.42 0.10 5.86
CA VAL A 125 -5.65 0.84 5.59
C VAL A 125 -5.76 2.00 6.55
N LYS A 126 -5.93 3.21 6.00
CA LYS A 126 -6.27 4.40 6.78
C LYS A 126 -7.78 4.53 6.86
N VAL A 127 -8.29 4.78 8.07
CA VAL A 127 -9.70 4.98 8.38
C VAL A 127 -9.90 6.45 8.76
N PRO A 128 -10.21 7.36 7.80
CA PRO A 128 -10.10 8.81 8.03
C PRO A 128 -11.05 9.33 9.11
N HIS A 129 -12.25 8.76 9.22
CA HIS A 129 -13.28 9.22 10.15
C HIS A 129 -13.00 8.88 11.62
N LEU A 130 -12.15 7.88 11.88
CA LEU A 130 -11.69 7.54 13.24
C LEU A 130 -10.26 8.02 13.52
N ASP A 131 -9.56 8.52 12.50
CA ASP A 131 -8.13 8.83 12.52
C ASP A 131 -7.25 7.63 12.91
N PHE A 132 -7.66 6.43 12.49
CA PHE A 132 -6.93 5.18 12.75
C PHE A 132 -6.23 4.65 11.50
N THR A 133 -5.17 3.89 11.72
CA THR A 133 -4.52 3.09 10.69
C THR A 133 -4.55 1.62 11.11
N VAL A 134 -5.11 0.76 10.27
CA VAL A 134 -5.09 -0.68 10.44
C VAL A 134 -3.94 -1.24 9.62
N THR A 135 -3.15 -2.13 10.22
CA THR A 135 -2.11 -2.88 9.52
C THR A 135 -2.27 -4.36 9.79
N ALA A 136 -2.02 -5.18 8.79
CA ALA A 136 -1.94 -6.63 8.96
C ALA A 136 -0.64 -7.18 8.41
N SER A 137 0.01 -8.01 9.21
CA SER A 137 1.26 -8.68 8.86
C SER A 137 1.01 -10.08 8.34
N GLN A 138 1.92 -10.61 7.52
CA GLN A 138 1.79 -11.94 6.95
C GLN A 138 1.67 -13.03 8.02
N LYS A 139 2.37 -12.91 9.16
CA LYS A 139 2.36 -13.90 10.24
C LYS A 139 1.20 -13.74 11.24
N GLY A 140 0.14 -13.01 10.89
CA GLY A 140 -1.08 -12.99 11.71
C GLY A 140 -1.21 -11.81 12.67
N VAL A 141 -0.31 -10.83 12.65
CA VAL A 141 -0.39 -9.67 13.56
C VAL A 141 -1.24 -8.59 12.90
N ILE A 142 -2.41 -8.34 13.48
CA ILE A 142 -3.29 -7.24 13.11
C ILE A 142 -3.12 -6.15 14.16
N THR A 143 -2.91 -4.91 13.73
CA THR A 143 -2.74 -3.78 14.66
C THR A 143 -3.58 -2.60 14.20
N VAL A 144 -4.32 -2.00 15.14
CA VAL A 144 -4.95 -0.69 14.99
C VAL A 144 -4.09 0.35 15.70
N PHE A 145 -3.61 1.32 14.93
CA PHE A 145 -2.92 2.51 15.43
C PHE A 145 -3.91 3.66 15.50
N ASN A 146 -4.13 4.18 16.71
CA ASN A 146 -4.89 5.40 16.92
C ASN A 146 -3.95 6.61 16.81
N ASN A 147 -4.20 7.52 15.85
CA ASN A 147 -3.35 8.69 15.61
C ASN A 147 -3.83 9.96 16.34
N GLN A 148 -4.83 9.86 17.23
CA GLN A 148 -5.32 11.02 17.96
C GLN A 148 -4.21 11.67 18.80
N ARG A 149 -4.05 12.99 18.61
CA ARG A 149 -2.97 13.82 19.15
C ARG A 149 -2.97 13.81 20.69
N LYS A 150 -2.25 12.86 21.30
CA LYS A 150 -1.53 12.93 22.60
C LYS A 150 -1.17 11.55 23.16
N SER A 151 -1.80 10.46 22.70
CA SER A 151 -1.48 9.10 23.14
C SER A 151 -1.64 8.13 21.97
N PHE A 152 -0.55 7.50 21.55
CA PHE A 152 -0.58 6.41 20.57
C PHE A 152 -1.19 5.17 21.22
N PHE A 153 -2.52 5.09 21.23
CA PHE A 153 -3.19 3.86 21.62
C PHE A 153 -3.03 2.83 20.52
N ARG A 154 -2.56 1.65 20.91
CA ARG A 154 -2.28 0.54 20.02
C ARG A 154 -3.06 -0.66 20.49
N TYR A 155 -3.92 -1.17 19.63
CA TYR A 155 -4.58 -2.44 19.83
C TYR A 155 -3.92 -3.44 18.90
N SER A 156 -3.27 -4.45 19.45
CA SER A 156 -2.62 -5.51 18.67
C SER A 156 -3.28 -6.85 18.97
N PHE A 157 -3.73 -7.50 17.90
CA PHE A 157 -4.30 -8.82 17.94
C PHE A 157 -3.38 -9.78 17.19
N TYR A 158 -3.05 -10.88 17.83
CA TYR A 158 -2.24 -11.94 17.24
C TYR A 158 -3.12 -13.12 16.88
N PHE A 159 -3.33 -13.30 15.58
CA PHE A 159 -4.00 -14.47 15.05
C PHE A 159 -2.98 -15.60 14.90
N HIS A 160 -3.01 -16.58 15.80
CA HIS A 160 -2.19 -17.77 15.72
C HIS A 160 -3.03 -18.96 15.26
N GLN A 161 -2.92 -19.29 13.97
CA GLN A 161 -3.37 -20.56 13.42
C GLN A 161 -2.21 -21.09 12.59
N ASP A 162 -1.66 -22.25 12.96
CA ASP A 162 -0.30 -22.76 12.66
C ASP A 162 0.17 -22.74 11.19
N THR A 163 -0.68 -22.36 10.23
CA THR A 163 -0.36 -22.38 8.79
C THR A 163 -0.96 -21.24 7.96
N ALA A 164 -1.80 -20.36 8.52
CA ALA A 164 -2.56 -19.40 7.71
C ALA A 164 -1.88 -18.03 7.61
N TRP A 165 -1.43 -17.64 6.41
CA TRP A 165 -0.92 -16.29 6.15
C TRP A 165 -2.05 -15.30 5.92
N ILE A 166 -1.94 -14.11 6.51
CA ILE A 166 -2.82 -13.00 6.16
C ILE A 166 -2.40 -12.47 4.78
N THR A 167 -3.37 -12.30 3.89
CA THR A 167 -3.17 -11.79 2.53
C THR A 167 -3.69 -10.35 2.37
N GLY A 168 -4.65 -9.91 3.19
CA GLY A 168 -5.12 -8.52 3.20
C GLY A 168 -5.92 -8.14 4.43
N CYS A 169 -6.19 -6.84 4.61
CA CYS A 169 -7.06 -6.32 5.65
C CYS A 169 -7.80 -5.05 5.21
N ASP A 170 -8.96 -4.79 5.81
CA ASP A 170 -9.72 -3.56 5.68
C ASP A 170 -10.53 -3.29 6.97
N PHE A 171 -11.36 -2.25 6.97
CA PHE A 171 -12.19 -1.82 8.08
C PHE A 171 -13.67 -1.77 7.67
N LEU A 172 -14.54 -2.28 8.54
CA LEU A 172 -15.99 -2.29 8.37
C LEU A 172 -16.58 -1.05 9.08
N PRO A 173 -16.99 0.01 8.35
CA PRO A 173 -17.36 1.28 8.96
C PRO A 173 -18.66 1.23 9.76
N GLN A 174 -19.67 0.48 9.32
CA GLN A 174 -20.96 0.41 10.01
C GLN A 174 -20.87 -0.48 11.25
N LEU A 175 -20.26 -1.65 11.10
CA LEU A 175 -20.09 -2.62 12.18
C LEU A 175 -18.95 -2.26 13.14
N LYS A 176 -18.02 -1.39 12.71
CA LYS A 176 -16.83 -0.96 13.46
C LYS A 176 -15.89 -2.12 13.81
N TYR A 177 -15.80 -3.12 12.94
CA TYR A 177 -14.86 -4.23 13.06
C TYR A 177 -13.68 -4.07 12.10
N VAL A 178 -12.54 -4.66 12.47
CA VAL A 178 -11.45 -4.91 11.53
C VAL A 178 -11.73 -6.21 10.80
N VAL A 179 -11.54 -6.22 9.48
CA VAL A 179 -11.60 -7.44 8.68
C VAL A 179 -10.23 -7.77 8.11
N ALA A 180 -9.85 -9.03 8.16
CA ALA A 180 -8.66 -9.55 7.48
C ALA A 180 -8.99 -10.84 6.77
N VAL A 181 -8.26 -11.14 5.70
CA VAL A 181 -8.40 -12.40 4.97
C VAL A 181 -7.08 -13.16 5.07
N THR A 182 -7.19 -14.46 5.30
CA THR A 182 -6.10 -15.39 5.12
C THR A 182 -6.29 -16.13 3.80
N GLU A 183 -5.38 -17.04 3.48
CA GLU A 183 -5.55 -17.94 2.33
C GLU A 183 -6.89 -18.69 2.38
N SER A 184 -7.43 -19.08 3.53
CA SER A 184 -8.64 -19.95 3.58
C SER A 184 -9.76 -19.48 4.50
N THR A 185 -9.59 -18.33 5.16
CA THR A 185 -10.54 -17.84 6.18
C THR A 185 -10.68 -16.33 6.15
N ILE A 186 -11.80 -15.84 6.67
CA ILE A 186 -12.04 -14.41 6.91
C ILE A 186 -12.07 -14.18 8.41
N ILE A 187 -11.29 -13.23 8.88
CA ILE A 187 -11.14 -12.84 10.27
C ILE A 187 -11.90 -11.54 10.47
N VAL A 188 -12.76 -11.48 11.48
CA VAL A 188 -13.51 -10.29 11.88
C VAL A 188 -13.21 -10.03 13.34
N TRP A 189 -12.60 -8.89 13.63
CA TRP A 189 -12.08 -8.58 14.96
C TRP A 189 -12.69 -7.31 15.54
N ASP A 190 -13.25 -7.44 16.74
CA ASP A 190 -13.60 -6.31 17.61
C ASP A 190 -12.37 -5.72 18.28
N TYR A 191 -11.85 -4.64 17.71
CA TYR A 191 -10.70 -3.94 18.29
C TYR A 191 -11.04 -3.18 19.59
N LYS A 192 -12.33 -3.04 19.93
CA LYS A 192 -12.78 -2.32 21.14
C LYS A 192 -13.04 -3.23 22.34
N SER A 193 -13.16 -4.54 22.12
CA SER A 193 -13.35 -5.46 23.23
C SER A 193 -12.12 -5.49 24.13
N GLU A 194 -12.31 -5.51 25.45
CA GLU A 194 -11.22 -5.68 26.43
C GLU A 194 -10.38 -6.93 26.10
N GLU A 195 -9.06 -6.86 26.34
CA GLU A 195 -8.08 -7.87 25.92
C GLU A 195 -8.42 -9.31 26.37
N ASP A 196 -9.14 -9.45 27.50
CA ASP A 196 -9.55 -10.73 28.07
C ASP A 196 -10.81 -11.35 27.41
N LYS A 197 -11.54 -10.57 26.61
CA LYS A 197 -12.73 -11.00 25.87
C LYS A 197 -12.48 -10.81 24.37
N ASN A 198 -11.49 -11.50 23.82
CA ASN A 198 -11.20 -11.50 22.39
C ASN A 198 -12.45 -11.88 21.56
N ASN A 199 -13.22 -10.88 21.13
CA ASN A 199 -14.36 -11.04 20.24
C ASN A 199 -13.87 -11.10 18.79
N CYS A 200 -13.14 -12.18 18.48
CA CYS A 200 -12.71 -12.48 17.13
C CYS A 200 -13.59 -13.59 16.55
N PHE A 201 -14.14 -13.32 15.37
CA PHE A 201 -14.91 -14.28 14.58
C PHE A 201 -14.08 -14.75 13.39
N VAL A 202 -14.13 -16.05 13.10
CA VAL A 202 -13.42 -16.67 11.98
C VAL A 202 -14.45 -17.33 11.09
N ILE A 203 -14.65 -16.81 9.89
CA ILE A 203 -15.54 -17.37 8.88
C ILE A 203 -14.75 -18.36 8.03
N LYS A 204 -15.19 -19.63 8.01
CA LYS A 204 -14.58 -20.73 7.27
C LYS A 204 -15.62 -21.82 6.98
N PRO A 205 -15.41 -22.70 5.98
CA PRO A 205 -14.28 -22.72 5.03
C PRO A 205 -14.49 -21.77 3.85
N MET A 206 -13.40 -21.18 3.34
CA MET A 206 -13.38 -20.59 2.00
C MET A 206 -12.88 -21.62 1.00
N LYS A 207 -13.56 -21.76 -0.13
CA LYS A 207 -13.25 -22.79 -1.14
C LYS A 207 -11.93 -22.54 -1.88
N ASN A 208 -11.62 -21.28 -2.16
CA ASN A 208 -10.46 -20.86 -2.93
C ASN A 208 -9.54 -19.97 -2.08
N CYS A 209 -8.29 -19.80 -2.51
CA CYS A 209 -7.30 -19.05 -1.75
C CYS A 209 -7.54 -17.55 -1.86
N LEU A 210 -7.97 -16.88 -0.78
CA LEU A 210 -8.21 -15.43 -0.80
C LEU A 210 -6.90 -14.65 -0.79
N LEU A 211 -6.76 -13.69 -1.71
CA LEU A 211 -5.53 -12.92 -1.93
C LEU A 211 -5.64 -11.46 -1.51
N CYS A 212 -6.84 -10.89 -1.57
CA CYS A 212 -7.07 -9.49 -1.24
C CYS A 212 -8.51 -9.26 -0.74
N VAL A 213 -8.71 -8.18 0.01
CA VAL A 213 -10.01 -7.76 0.54
C VAL A 213 -10.17 -6.25 0.46
N CYS A 214 -11.40 -5.78 0.24
CA CYS A 214 -11.76 -4.37 0.33
C CYS A 214 -13.21 -4.19 0.78
N THR A 215 -13.48 -3.28 1.70
CA THR A 215 -14.84 -2.96 2.14
C THR A 215 -15.58 -2.13 1.11
N VAL A 216 -16.86 -2.44 0.92
CA VAL A 216 -17.79 -1.73 0.06
C VAL A 216 -18.57 -0.72 0.90
N THR A 217 -18.33 0.57 0.67
CA THR A 217 -19.06 1.63 1.35
C THR A 217 -20.32 2.00 0.56
N MET A 218 -21.43 1.30 0.82
CA MET A 218 -22.76 1.72 0.35
C MET A 218 -23.43 2.58 1.44
N SER A 219 -24.08 3.68 1.03
CA SER A 219 -24.56 4.72 1.95
C SER A 219 -25.85 4.40 2.70
N ASP A 220 -26.51 3.27 2.42
CA ASP A 220 -27.98 3.23 2.61
C ASP A 220 -28.48 2.20 3.65
N GLN A 221 -27.61 1.46 4.34
CA GLN A 221 -28.08 0.42 5.28
C GLN A 221 -27.31 0.45 6.61
N ALA A 222 -27.98 0.90 7.67
CA ALA A 222 -27.44 0.87 9.03
C ALA A 222 -27.15 -0.59 9.46
N ALA A 223 -26.05 -0.80 10.19
CA ALA A 223 -25.62 -2.10 10.74
C ALA A 223 -25.34 -3.22 9.72
N LYS A 224 -24.99 -2.84 8.47
CA LYS A 224 -24.60 -3.78 7.42
C LYS A 224 -23.36 -3.26 6.69
N ASP A 225 -22.38 -4.14 6.52
CA ASP A 225 -21.22 -3.91 5.68
C ASP A 225 -21.06 -5.05 4.68
N SER A 226 -20.51 -4.76 3.51
CA SER A 226 -20.14 -5.77 2.52
C SER A 226 -18.65 -5.67 2.22
N ILE A 227 -18.02 -6.79 1.90
CA ILE A 227 -16.62 -6.86 1.50
C ILE A 227 -16.49 -7.53 0.13
N LEU A 228 -15.56 -7.00 -0.67
CA LEU A 228 -15.06 -7.61 -1.89
C LEU A 228 -13.82 -8.41 -1.56
N MET A 229 -13.68 -9.59 -2.17
CA MET A 229 -12.49 -10.42 -2.04
C MET A 229 -12.09 -10.97 -3.40
N GLY A 230 -10.80 -11.09 -3.65
CA GLY A 230 -10.25 -11.74 -4.84
C GLY A 230 -9.52 -13.03 -4.48
N ASP A 231 -9.53 -14.02 -5.38
CA ASP A 231 -8.87 -15.33 -5.15
C ASP A 231 -7.84 -15.73 -6.22
N ASP A 232 -7.21 -16.88 -5.99
CA ASP A 232 -6.24 -17.56 -6.86
C ASP A 232 -6.83 -18.27 -8.10
N LYS A 233 -8.15 -18.16 -8.32
CA LYS A 233 -8.86 -18.73 -9.49
C LYS A 233 -9.53 -17.66 -10.35
N GLY A 234 -9.15 -16.40 -10.15
CA GLY A 234 -9.69 -15.27 -10.91
C GLY A 234 -11.13 -14.92 -10.54
N CYS A 235 -11.63 -15.38 -9.40
CA CYS A 235 -12.96 -15.07 -8.91
C CYS A 235 -12.95 -13.88 -7.95
N VAL A 236 -13.98 -13.06 -8.10
CA VAL A 236 -14.31 -11.98 -7.17
C VAL A 236 -15.55 -12.37 -6.39
N TYR A 237 -15.48 -12.17 -5.08
CA TYR A 237 -16.55 -12.46 -4.13
C TYR A 237 -17.10 -11.17 -3.57
N LEU A 238 -18.41 -11.14 -3.35
CA LEU A 238 -19.09 -10.14 -2.55
C LEU A 238 -19.74 -10.84 -1.36
N LEU A 239 -19.22 -10.58 -0.16
CA LEU A 239 -19.76 -11.10 1.09
C LEU A 239 -20.46 -9.97 1.84
N THR A 240 -21.66 -10.23 2.33
CA THR A 240 -22.43 -9.27 3.11
C THR A 240 -22.54 -9.71 4.57
N MET A 241 -22.35 -8.77 5.49
CA MET A 241 -22.27 -8.97 6.93
C MET A 241 -23.20 -7.99 7.65
N THR A 242 -23.88 -8.46 8.69
CA THR A 242 -24.84 -7.71 9.51
C THR A 242 -24.52 -7.93 10.98
N SER A 243 -24.99 -7.03 11.85
CA SER A 243 -24.82 -7.17 13.31
C SER A 243 -25.35 -8.50 13.87
N ASP A 244 -26.45 -9.01 13.31
CA ASP A 244 -27.16 -10.18 13.82
C ASP A 244 -26.31 -11.45 13.74
N HIS A 245 -25.46 -11.56 12.71
CA HIS A 245 -24.52 -12.67 12.56
C HIS A 245 -23.53 -12.76 13.72
N PHE A 246 -23.24 -11.65 14.40
CA PHE A 246 -22.30 -11.58 15.53
C PHE A 246 -23.00 -11.59 16.90
N ILE A 247 -24.23 -11.07 16.99
CA ILE A 247 -25.03 -11.02 18.23
C ILE A 247 -25.60 -12.41 18.57
N MET A 248 -26.22 -13.10 17.61
CA MET A 248 -26.93 -14.37 17.90
C MET A 248 -26.02 -15.49 18.42
N LYS A 249 -24.72 -15.43 18.15
CA LYS A 249 -23.75 -16.45 18.59
C LYS A 249 -22.97 -16.08 19.85
N GLN A 250 -23.22 -14.91 20.44
CA GLN A 250 -22.71 -14.58 21.79
C GLN A 250 -23.35 -15.47 22.88
N TYR A 251 -24.58 -15.93 22.68
CA TYR A 251 -25.34 -16.68 23.69
C TYR A 251 -25.10 -18.19 23.70
N LYS A 252 -24.49 -18.78 22.66
CA LYS A 252 -24.30 -20.24 22.51
C LYS A 252 -22.86 -20.73 22.73
N ALA A 253 -21.90 -19.83 22.94
CA ALA A 253 -20.50 -20.23 23.09
C ALA A 253 -20.21 -20.59 24.56
N GLU A 254 -20.09 -21.88 24.85
CA GLU A 254 -19.42 -22.37 26.05
C GLU A 254 -17.98 -21.83 26.09
N LYS A 255 -17.55 -21.47 27.30
CA LYS A 255 -16.22 -20.95 27.60
C LYS A 255 -15.17 -21.96 27.16
N GLU A 256 -14.39 -21.68 26.09
CA GLU A 256 -13.00 -22.20 25.97
C GLU A 256 -12.22 -21.75 24.71
N SER A 257 -12.84 -21.21 23.65
CA SER A 257 -12.08 -20.81 22.45
C SER A 257 -11.82 -19.30 22.33
N GLN A 258 -10.56 -18.92 22.12
CA GLN A 258 -10.13 -17.54 21.79
C GLN A 258 -10.80 -16.99 20.52
N PHE A 259 -11.31 -17.86 19.65
CA PHE A 259 -11.95 -17.53 18.37
C PHE A 259 -13.34 -18.17 18.28
N ARG A 260 -14.30 -17.44 17.72
CA ARG A 260 -15.63 -17.96 17.38
C ARG A 260 -15.70 -18.32 15.92
N VAL A 261 -15.80 -19.62 15.63
CA VAL A 261 -15.90 -20.12 14.26
C VAL A 261 -17.33 -19.95 13.73
N LEU A 262 -17.44 -19.33 12.56
CA LEU A 262 -18.69 -19.16 11.82
C LEU A 262 -18.59 -19.94 10.51
N ASP A 263 -19.65 -20.66 10.17
CA ASP A 263 -19.74 -21.30 8.85
C ASP A 263 -19.95 -20.23 7.77
N SER A 264 -19.18 -20.31 6.68
CA SER A 264 -19.31 -19.42 5.53
C SER A 264 -20.66 -19.56 4.82
N GLU A 265 -21.32 -20.71 4.92
CA GLU A 265 -22.65 -20.95 4.34
C GLU A 265 -23.75 -20.11 5.00
N ASN A 266 -23.53 -19.60 6.21
CA ASN A 266 -24.48 -18.72 6.90
C ASN A 266 -24.51 -17.29 6.36
N PHE A 267 -23.65 -16.96 5.41
CA PHE A 267 -23.52 -15.62 4.86
C PHE A 267 -23.93 -15.58 3.40
N ASN A 268 -24.61 -14.48 3.03
CA ASN A 268 -24.90 -14.22 1.63
C ASN A 268 -23.61 -13.85 0.89
N THR A 269 -23.08 -14.81 0.13
CA THR A 269 -21.84 -14.69 -0.65
C THR A 269 -22.16 -14.85 -2.13
N VAL A 270 -21.91 -13.80 -2.91
CA VAL A 270 -21.98 -13.84 -4.37
C VAL A 270 -20.57 -14.08 -4.90
N LYS A 271 -20.42 -14.99 -5.86
CA LYS A 271 -19.13 -15.34 -6.47
C LYS A 271 -19.25 -15.23 -7.99
N ARG A 272 -18.30 -14.54 -8.63
CA ARG A 272 -18.21 -14.46 -10.09
C ARG A 272 -16.75 -14.58 -10.56
N LYS A 273 -16.49 -15.40 -11.58
CA LYS A 273 -15.19 -15.45 -12.25
C LYS A 273 -15.09 -14.25 -13.21
N LEU A 274 -14.05 -13.44 -13.04
CA LEU A 274 -13.82 -12.22 -13.84
C LEU A 274 -12.46 -12.24 -14.56
N HIS A 275 -11.50 -13.00 -14.05
CA HIS A 275 -10.15 -13.11 -14.59
C HIS A 275 -9.80 -14.57 -14.85
N GLU A 276 -8.89 -14.82 -15.79
CA GLU A 276 -8.36 -16.17 -16.04
C GLU A 276 -7.16 -16.51 -15.15
N ASP A 277 -6.54 -15.51 -14.53
CA ASP A 277 -5.45 -15.65 -13.56
C ASP A 277 -5.83 -15.01 -12.20
N TRP A 278 -4.93 -15.04 -11.24
CA TRP A 278 -5.13 -14.58 -9.86
C TRP A 278 -5.64 -13.14 -9.80
N VAL A 279 -6.56 -12.89 -8.88
CA VAL A 279 -7.02 -11.53 -8.59
C VAL A 279 -6.04 -10.86 -7.64
N GLY A 280 -5.12 -10.06 -8.18
CA GLY A 280 -4.06 -9.40 -7.42
C GLY A 280 -4.57 -8.30 -6.49
N ARG A 281 -5.64 -7.60 -6.89
CA ARG A 281 -6.25 -6.55 -6.06
C ARG A 281 -7.72 -6.36 -6.39
N VAL A 282 -8.53 -6.10 -5.36
CA VAL A 282 -9.90 -5.60 -5.47
C VAL A 282 -10.01 -4.27 -4.73
N LYS A 283 -10.85 -3.36 -5.23
CA LYS A 283 -11.14 -2.09 -4.55
C LYS A 283 -12.50 -1.55 -4.92
N TYR A 284 -13.27 -1.12 -3.92
CA TYR A 284 -14.46 -0.32 -4.18
C TYR A 284 -14.08 1.17 -4.29
N ILE A 285 -14.56 1.83 -5.35
CA ILE A 285 -14.31 3.25 -5.60
C ILE A 285 -15.62 4.00 -5.41
N SER A 286 -15.85 4.49 -4.18
CA SER A 286 -17.11 5.14 -3.79
C SER A 286 -17.46 6.33 -4.68
N ALA A 287 -16.45 7.07 -5.16
CA ALA A 287 -16.63 8.21 -6.06
C ALA A 287 -17.21 7.83 -7.43
N LEU A 288 -16.99 6.60 -7.89
CA LEU A 288 -17.51 6.06 -9.15
C LEU A 288 -18.70 5.13 -8.92
N LYS A 289 -19.01 4.79 -7.67
CA LYS A 289 -19.95 3.72 -7.28
C LYS A 289 -19.66 2.37 -7.95
N CYS A 290 -18.40 2.14 -8.32
CA CYS A 290 -17.94 0.96 -9.04
C CYS A 290 -16.91 0.19 -8.19
N PHE A 291 -16.84 -1.12 -8.41
CA PHE A 291 -15.70 -1.93 -7.97
C PHE A 291 -14.68 -2.03 -9.11
N GLY A 292 -13.41 -2.14 -8.73
CA GLY A 292 -12.33 -2.53 -9.61
C GLY A 292 -11.71 -3.84 -9.15
N SER A 293 -11.27 -4.67 -10.10
CA SER A 293 -10.44 -5.85 -9.85
C SER A 293 -9.34 -5.94 -10.91
N CYS A 294 -8.16 -6.42 -10.53
CA CYS A 294 -7.05 -6.58 -11.47
C CYS A 294 -6.38 -7.95 -11.37
N SER A 295 -5.75 -8.35 -12.47
CA SER A 295 -5.03 -9.61 -12.63
C SER A 295 -3.80 -9.41 -13.51
N SER A 296 -2.84 -10.31 -13.37
CA SER A 296 -1.64 -10.37 -14.22
C SER A 296 -1.93 -10.90 -15.63
N ASP A 297 -3.15 -11.38 -15.89
CA ASP A 297 -3.60 -11.78 -17.21
C ASP A 297 -3.52 -10.61 -18.21
N SER A 298 -3.07 -10.88 -19.42
CA SER A 298 -2.97 -9.89 -20.50
C SER A 298 -4.30 -9.69 -21.23
N PHE A 299 -5.20 -10.67 -21.21
CA PHE A 299 -6.50 -10.59 -21.90
C PHE A 299 -7.53 -9.80 -21.08
N CYS A 300 -7.78 -10.21 -19.83
CA CYS A 300 -8.65 -9.50 -18.89
C CYS A 300 -7.83 -9.02 -17.69
N SER A 301 -7.02 -7.98 -17.90
CA SER A 301 -6.10 -7.47 -16.88
C SER A 301 -6.78 -6.62 -15.79
N PHE A 302 -7.88 -5.95 -16.14
CA PHE A 302 -8.56 -5.03 -15.23
C PHE A 302 -10.05 -4.96 -15.55
N VAL A 303 -10.89 -5.00 -14.52
CA VAL A 303 -12.34 -4.83 -14.61
C VAL A 303 -12.76 -3.64 -13.75
N LEU A 304 -13.66 -2.78 -14.26
CA LEU A 304 -14.20 -1.65 -13.54
C LEU A 304 -15.71 -1.50 -13.79
N ASP A 305 -16.55 -1.95 -12.86
CA ASP A 305 -18.00 -1.92 -13.07
C ASP A 305 -18.83 -1.74 -11.79
N ASP A 306 -20.15 -1.61 -11.95
CA ASP A 306 -21.10 -1.58 -10.84
C ASP A 306 -21.10 -2.93 -10.11
N ILE A 307 -21.24 -2.90 -8.79
CA ILE A 307 -21.28 -4.09 -7.95
C ILE A 307 -22.40 -5.06 -8.34
N LYS A 308 -23.50 -4.56 -8.89
CA LYS A 308 -24.63 -5.36 -9.40
C LYS A 308 -24.19 -6.35 -10.49
N ARG A 309 -23.09 -6.04 -11.20
CA ARG A 309 -22.52 -6.98 -12.17
C ARG A 309 -22.07 -8.28 -11.53
N LEU A 310 -21.67 -8.28 -10.26
CA LEU A 310 -21.34 -9.54 -9.59
C LEU A 310 -22.59 -10.44 -9.41
N GLU A 311 -23.78 -9.85 -9.35
CA GLU A 311 -25.05 -10.54 -9.09
C GLU A 311 -25.78 -10.95 -10.38
N ASP A 312 -25.77 -10.09 -11.40
CA ASP A 312 -26.57 -10.25 -12.63
C ASP A 312 -25.89 -11.12 -13.72
N ASN A 313 -24.59 -11.42 -13.58
CA ASN A 313 -23.76 -12.13 -14.55
C ASN A 313 -23.72 -11.53 -15.97
N LEU A 314 -24.13 -10.27 -16.15
CA LEU A 314 -24.07 -9.57 -17.44
C LEU A 314 -22.63 -9.14 -17.77
N PRO A 315 -22.29 -8.87 -19.05
CA PRO A 315 -20.93 -8.46 -19.43
C PRO A 315 -20.40 -7.30 -18.58
N VAL A 316 -19.12 -7.41 -18.19
CA VAL A 316 -18.42 -6.38 -17.40
C VAL A 316 -17.54 -5.52 -18.29
N ARG A 317 -17.26 -4.30 -17.85
CA ARG A 317 -16.25 -3.42 -18.48
C ARG A 317 -14.84 -3.91 -18.13
N GLU A 318 -14.26 -4.67 -19.05
CA GLU A 318 -12.90 -5.20 -18.99
C GLU A 318 -11.92 -4.39 -19.84
N PHE A 319 -10.66 -4.40 -19.41
CA PHE A 319 -9.54 -3.73 -20.06
C PHE A 319 -8.36 -4.69 -20.17
N SER A 320 -7.75 -4.74 -21.35
CA SER A 320 -6.53 -5.49 -21.62
C SER A 320 -5.32 -4.57 -21.53
N VAL A 321 -4.34 -5.00 -20.72
CA VAL A 321 -3.01 -4.39 -20.61
C VAL A 321 -2.01 -5.50 -20.92
N PRO A 322 -1.14 -5.36 -21.93
CA PRO A 322 -0.30 -6.48 -22.40
C PRO A 322 0.60 -7.14 -21.34
N LYS A 323 0.98 -6.41 -20.29
CA LYS A 323 1.81 -6.92 -19.18
C LYS A 323 1.00 -7.33 -17.94
N GLY A 324 -0.33 -7.28 -18.01
CA GLY A 324 -1.20 -7.43 -16.85
C GLY A 324 -1.21 -6.19 -15.94
N VAL A 325 -1.98 -6.28 -14.86
CA VAL A 325 -2.11 -5.23 -13.84
C VAL A 325 -1.99 -5.84 -12.45
N ASN A 326 -0.97 -5.43 -11.71
CA ASN A 326 -0.68 -5.89 -10.35
C ASN A 326 -1.35 -5.01 -9.28
N ALA A 327 -1.54 -3.73 -9.56
CA ALA A 327 -2.16 -2.78 -8.66
C ALA A 327 -2.85 -1.67 -9.42
N PHE A 328 -3.84 -1.03 -8.79
CA PHE A 328 -4.47 0.15 -9.33
C PHE A 328 -4.91 1.11 -8.21
N ALA A 329 -5.09 2.37 -8.58
CA ALA A 329 -5.62 3.41 -7.72
C ALA A 329 -6.44 4.43 -8.52
N TYR A 330 -7.51 4.94 -7.93
CA TYR A 330 -8.29 6.03 -8.50
C TYR A 330 -7.95 7.35 -7.82
N CYS A 331 -7.62 8.37 -8.62
CA CYS A 331 -7.43 9.73 -8.16
C CYS A 331 -8.71 10.54 -8.42
N GLY A 332 -9.49 10.81 -7.37
CA GLY A 332 -10.74 11.59 -7.50
C GLY A 332 -10.55 13.02 -7.99
N LYS A 333 -9.39 13.64 -7.71
CA LYS A 333 -9.08 15.00 -8.17
C LYS A 333 -8.84 15.07 -9.68
N ALA A 334 -8.07 14.12 -10.20
CA ALA A 334 -7.76 14.04 -11.63
C ALA A 334 -8.82 13.29 -12.44
N LYS A 335 -9.71 12.54 -11.76
CA LYS A 335 -10.67 11.60 -12.37
C LYS A 335 -9.97 10.54 -13.23
N VAL A 336 -8.79 10.08 -12.81
CA VAL A 336 -7.97 9.10 -13.52
C VAL A 336 -7.83 7.83 -12.68
N VAL A 337 -7.93 6.68 -13.34
CA VAL A 337 -7.48 5.39 -12.79
C VAL A 337 -6.05 5.16 -13.26
N ILE A 338 -5.17 4.92 -12.30
CA ILE A 338 -3.76 4.60 -12.54
C ILE A 338 -3.58 3.12 -12.27
N THR A 339 -3.01 2.40 -13.23
CA THR A 339 -2.63 0.99 -13.10
C THR A 339 -1.11 0.87 -12.98
N GLY A 340 -0.65 -0.16 -12.27
CA GLY A 340 0.75 -0.57 -12.20
C GLY A 340 0.84 -2.06 -12.47
N GLY A 341 1.70 -2.45 -13.40
CA GLY A 341 1.88 -3.81 -13.89
C GLY A 341 3.35 -4.09 -14.09
#